data_AF-A0A7W9W5T7-F1
#
_entry.id   AF-A0A7W9W5T7-F1
#
_cell.length_a   1.000
_cell.length_b   1.000
_cell.length_c   1.000
_cell.angle_alpha   90.00
_cell.angle_beta   90.00
_cell.angle_gamma   90.00
#
_symmetry.space_group_name_H-M   'P 1'
#
loop_
_entity.id
_entity.type
_entity.pdbx_description
1 polymer ?
#
loop_
_entity_poly.entity_id
_entity_poly.type
_entity_poly.pdbx_seq_one_letter_code
_entity_poly.pdbx_strand_id
1 'polypeptide(L)'
;MKTLTTVLCLLGVSIMPSFMAPPAAFAQRETAHQRQPDSLRNRNRGSISWSGHVDQVMDVSFQQGRTWTKRINGRKGSGEAVFSTSIPRKSVHMTVNQSLGRGKVSIEEQPSRSNGYTCVVRIADRRSGGDQYKFTLTWDN
;
A
#
# COMPACT_ATOMS: atom_id res chain seq x y z
N MET A 1 -60.55 46.59 -38.41
CA MET A 1 -59.73 45.43 -38.00
C MET A 1 -59.88 45.27 -36.49
N LYS A 2 -60.44 44.12 -36.08
CA LYS A 2 -60.35 43.42 -34.77
C LYS A 2 -60.95 44.12 -33.52
N THR A 3 -62.15 43.76 -33.02
CA THR A 3 -62.48 42.66 -32.05
C THR A 3 -61.60 42.63 -30.79
N LEU A 4 -62.05 42.38 -29.56
CA LEU A 4 -63.32 42.32 -28.82
C LEU A 4 -62.92 41.91 -27.36
N THR A 5 -63.85 42.01 -26.40
CA THR A 5 -64.00 41.09 -25.25
C THR A 5 -63.17 41.31 -23.96
N THR A 6 -63.84 41.94 -23.00
CA THR A 6 -63.86 41.56 -21.56
C THR A 6 -64.14 40.08 -21.36
N VAL A 7 -63.41 39.34 -20.52
CA VAL A 7 -63.95 38.30 -19.61
C VAL A 7 -62.97 38.02 -18.46
N LEU A 8 -63.52 38.08 -17.25
CA LEU A 8 -63.04 37.64 -15.95
C LEU A 8 -63.25 36.11 -15.81
N CYS A 9 -62.24 35.34 -15.39
CA CYS A 9 -62.36 33.99 -14.80
C CYS A 9 -61.01 33.60 -14.16
N LEU A 10 -60.91 33.54 -12.83
CA LEU A 10 -61.19 32.39 -11.94
C LEU A 10 -60.13 31.26 -12.00
N LEU A 11 -59.53 31.06 -10.81
CA LEU A 11 -59.07 29.79 -10.22
C LEU A 11 -57.84 29.10 -10.83
N GLY A 12 -56.70 29.32 -10.18
CA GLY A 12 -55.53 28.44 -10.23
C GLY A 12 -55.11 28.05 -8.81
N VAL A 13 -55.39 26.80 -8.45
CA VAL A 13 -54.97 26.13 -7.22
C VAL A 13 -53.44 26.08 -7.15
N SER A 14 -52.85 26.47 -6.02
CA SER A 14 -51.53 25.96 -5.65
C SER A 14 -51.52 25.63 -4.17
N ILE A 15 -51.67 24.34 -3.90
CA ILE A 15 -51.36 23.70 -2.63
C ILE A 15 -49.84 23.69 -2.54
N MET A 16 -49.26 24.54 -1.69
CA MET A 16 -47.91 24.34 -1.19
C MET A 16 -47.96 24.63 0.30
N PRO A 17 -47.73 23.60 1.14
CA PRO A 17 -46.75 23.84 2.18
C PRO A 17 -45.87 22.63 2.48
N SER A 18 -44.69 22.97 3.04
CA SER A 18 -43.86 22.11 3.89
C SER A 18 -42.75 21.31 3.17
N PHE A 19 -41.81 22.02 2.54
CA PHE A 19 -40.43 21.55 2.63
C PHE A 19 -39.89 21.93 4.02
N MET A 20 -39.85 20.92 4.88
CA MET A 20 -39.26 20.96 6.20
C MET A 20 -37.80 21.43 6.10
N ALA A 21 -37.49 22.60 6.65
CA ALA A 21 -36.10 23.00 6.89
C ALA A 21 -35.54 22.20 8.08
N PRO A 22 -34.33 21.62 7.99
CA PRO A 22 -33.70 21.04 9.17
C PRO A 22 -33.30 22.16 10.15
N PRO A 23 -33.51 21.98 11.48
CA PRO A 23 -33.11 22.98 12.45
C PRO A 23 -31.59 23.04 12.55
N ALA A 24 -31.03 24.22 12.28
CA ALA A 24 -29.65 24.54 12.61
C ALA A 24 -29.55 24.83 14.12
N ALA A 25 -29.04 23.88 14.91
CA ALA A 25 -28.44 24.18 16.22
C ALA A 25 -27.59 23.00 16.75
N PHE A 26 -26.28 23.18 16.68
CA PHE A 26 -25.29 22.77 17.69
C PHE A 26 -25.30 21.34 18.25
N ALA A 27 -24.50 20.48 17.61
CA ALA A 27 -23.66 19.51 18.32
C ALA A 27 -22.35 19.25 17.53
N GLN A 28 -21.62 20.31 17.22
CA GLN A 28 -20.22 20.21 16.80
C GLN A 28 -19.36 19.87 18.02
N ARG A 29 -19.30 18.59 18.37
CA ARG A 29 -18.30 18.10 19.34
C ARG A 29 -17.85 16.66 19.09
N GLU A 30 -18.00 16.17 17.88
CA GLU A 30 -17.15 15.08 17.41
C GLU A 30 -15.91 15.71 16.80
N THR A 31 -14.89 15.81 17.64
CA THR A 31 -13.51 16.02 17.22
C THR A 31 -13.23 15.04 16.10
N ALA A 32 -13.29 15.54 14.86
CA ALA A 32 -12.60 14.96 13.74
C ALA A 32 -11.12 14.90 14.15
N HIS A 33 -10.76 13.83 14.85
CA HIS A 33 -9.39 13.37 14.91
C HIS A 33 -9.09 13.07 13.45
N GLN A 34 -8.47 14.05 12.81
CA GLN A 34 -8.20 14.07 11.39
C GLN A 34 -7.67 12.67 11.03
N ARG A 35 -8.47 11.91 10.27
CA ARG A 35 -7.94 10.86 9.41
C ARG A 35 -7.06 11.58 8.41
N GLN A 36 -5.86 11.97 8.86
CA GLN A 36 -4.83 12.47 7.99
C GLN A 36 -4.61 11.36 6.98
N PRO A 37 -4.86 11.61 5.69
CA PRO A 37 -4.73 10.56 4.70
C PRO A 37 -3.29 10.06 4.72
N ASP A 38 -3.10 8.76 4.91
CA ASP A 38 -1.81 8.04 4.87
C ASP A 38 -0.93 8.42 3.65
N SER A 39 -1.58 9.00 2.63
CA SER A 39 -1.04 9.62 1.42
C SER A 39 0.07 10.67 1.65
N LEU A 40 0.10 11.38 2.79
CA LEU A 40 1.16 12.37 3.05
C LEU A 40 2.47 11.75 3.51
N ARG A 41 2.43 10.56 4.13
CA ARG A 41 3.61 9.80 4.56
C ARG A 41 4.19 8.93 3.43
N ASN A 42 3.53 8.90 2.27
CA ASN A 42 3.80 7.94 1.19
C ASN A 42 4.60 8.51 0.00
N ARG A 43 4.96 9.79 -0.03
CA ARG A 43 5.60 10.36 -1.23
C ARG A 43 7.07 10.01 -1.40
N ASN A 44 7.75 9.66 -0.32
CA ASN A 44 9.17 9.32 -0.34
C ASN A 44 9.46 7.90 0.16
N ARG A 45 8.48 7.01 0.26
CA ARG A 45 8.77 5.62 0.66
C ARG A 45 8.91 4.71 -0.54
N GLY A 46 10.04 4.03 -0.62
CA GLY A 46 10.27 2.96 -1.58
C GLY A 46 9.82 1.63 -1.00
N SER A 47 9.36 0.73 -1.86
CA SER A 47 8.97 -0.62 -1.48
C SER A 47 9.35 -1.66 -2.52
N ILE A 48 9.59 -2.88 -2.05
CA ILE A 48 9.79 -4.05 -2.89
C ILE A 48 8.91 -5.16 -2.35
N SER A 49 8.02 -5.67 -3.19
CA SER A 49 7.25 -6.87 -2.88
C SER A 49 7.95 -8.06 -3.50
N TRP A 50 8.25 -9.08 -2.70
CA TRP A 50 8.85 -10.31 -3.16
C TRP A 50 7.93 -11.49 -2.87
N SER A 51 7.87 -12.43 -3.81
CA SER A 51 7.19 -13.72 -3.61
C SER A 51 7.95 -14.84 -4.28
N GLY A 52 8.00 -16.00 -3.63
CA GLY A 52 8.71 -17.15 -4.17
C GLY A 52 8.53 -18.42 -3.36
N HIS A 53 8.96 -19.53 -3.95
CA HIS A 53 8.94 -20.83 -3.31
C HIS A 53 10.32 -21.13 -2.70
N VAL A 54 10.33 -21.50 -1.42
CA VAL A 54 11.56 -21.72 -0.64
C VAL A 54 11.51 -23.08 0.03
N ASP A 55 12.55 -23.88 -0.16
CA ASP A 55 12.77 -25.12 0.58
C ASP A 55 13.96 -24.91 1.52
N GLN A 56 13.68 -24.84 2.82
CA GLN A 56 14.65 -24.59 3.89
C GLN A 56 15.26 -23.18 3.90
N VAL A 57 16.48 -22.99 3.38
CA VAL A 57 17.24 -21.73 3.58
C VAL A 57 17.67 -21.11 2.25
N MET A 58 17.24 -19.87 2.03
CA MET A 58 17.56 -19.09 0.83
C MET A 58 17.86 -17.65 1.19
N ASP A 59 18.89 -17.11 0.55
CA ASP A 59 19.18 -15.68 0.57
C ASP A 59 18.62 -15.05 -0.70
N VAL A 60 17.92 -13.94 -0.54
CA VAL A 60 17.38 -13.12 -1.62
C VAL A 60 18.02 -11.75 -1.49
N SER A 61 18.67 -11.33 -2.55
CA SER A 61 19.40 -10.09 -2.54
C SER A 61 18.80 -9.11 -3.54
N PHE A 62 18.88 -7.83 -3.21
CA PHE A 62 18.23 -6.75 -3.94
C PHE A 62 19.21 -5.61 -4.16
N GLN A 63 19.30 -5.13 -5.40
CA GLN A 63 20.17 -4.00 -5.76
C GLN A 63 19.61 -3.25 -6.97
N GLN A 64 19.39 -1.93 -6.82
CA GLN A 64 19.04 -1.01 -7.91
C GLN A 64 17.93 -1.49 -8.89
N GLY A 65 16.96 -2.29 -8.42
CA GLY A 65 15.89 -2.84 -9.27
C GLY A 65 16.13 -4.26 -9.78
N ARG A 66 17.22 -4.91 -9.38
CA ARG A 66 17.54 -6.31 -9.67
C ARG A 66 17.36 -7.15 -8.42
N THR A 67 16.99 -8.41 -8.62
CA THR A 67 16.93 -9.43 -7.57
C THR A 67 17.69 -10.68 -7.99
N TRP A 68 18.32 -11.33 -7.02
CA TRP A 68 19.02 -12.61 -7.21
C TRP A 68 18.74 -13.50 -6.00
N THR A 69 18.63 -14.80 -6.26
CA THR A 69 18.41 -15.80 -5.22
C THR A 69 19.63 -16.71 -5.12
N LYS A 70 20.06 -16.98 -3.88
CA LYS A 70 21.13 -17.91 -3.57
C LYS A 70 20.60 -18.97 -2.61
N ARG A 71 20.67 -20.22 -3.06
CA ARG A 71 20.35 -21.39 -2.22
C ARG A 71 21.46 -21.58 -1.19
N ILE A 72 21.09 -21.61 0.09
CA ILE A 72 22.00 -21.94 1.19
C ILE A 72 21.79 -23.39 1.62
N ASN A 73 20.54 -23.82 1.77
CA ASN A 73 20.17 -25.21 2.10
C ASN A 73 18.88 -25.61 1.35
N GLY A 74 18.58 -26.92 1.31
CA GLY A 74 17.40 -27.47 0.65
C GLY A 74 17.51 -27.48 -0.87
N ARG A 75 16.36 -27.52 -1.55
CA ARG A 75 16.24 -27.51 -3.01
C ARG A 75 16.34 -26.09 -3.57
N LYS A 76 16.56 -25.99 -4.88
CA LYS A 76 16.56 -24.69 -5.58
C LYS A 76 15.17 -24.06 -5.45
N GLY A 77 15.10 -22.91 -4.80
CA GLY A 77 13.91 -22.07 -4.76
C GLY A 77 13.73 -21.23 -6.02
N SER A 78 12.58 -20.59 -6.12
CA SER A 78 12.27 -19.58 -7.13
C SER A 78 11.74 -18.33 -6.44
N GLY A 79 11.79 -17.19 -7.12
CA GLY A 79 11.20 -15.97 -6.60
C GLY A 79 11.27 -14.82 -7.57
N GLU A 80 10.34 -13.91 -7.40
CA GLU A 80 10.16 -12.72 -8.22
C GLU A 80 10.00 -11.50 -7.32
N ALA A 81 10.52 -10.36 -7.78
CA ALA A 81 10.46 -9.09 -7.07
C ALA A 81 9.78 -8.04 -7.94
N VAL A 82 8.86 -7.29 -7.33
CA VAL A 82 8.22 -6.12 -7.92
C VAL A 82 8.69 -4.90 -7.14
N PHE A 83 9.32 -3.97 -7.84
CA PHE A 83 9.88 -2.74 -7.28
C PHE A 83 8.89 -1.60 -7.49
N SER A 84 8.46 -0.92 -6.43
CA SER A 84 7.75 0.36 -6.60
C SER A 84 8.71 1.48 -7.00
N THR A 85 9.96 1.39 -6.55
CA THR A 85 11.04 2.33 -6.84
C THR A 85 12.37 1.60 -6.73
N SER A 86 13.36 2.00 -7.53
CA SER A 86 14.72 1.46 -7.44
C SER A 86 15.35 1.77 -6.08
N ILE A 87 16.14 0.82 -5.57
CA ILE A 87 16.95 1.04 -4.36
C ILE A 87 17.93 2.20 -4.61
N PRO A 88 17.96 3.23 -3.75
CA PRO A 88 18.87 4.34 -3.89
C PRO A 88 20.34 3.91 -3.83
N ARG A 89 21.23 4.60 -4.55
CA ARG A 89 22.70 4.42 -4.46
C ARG A 89 23.29 5.12 -3.22
N LYS A 90 22.62 4.97 -2.08
CA LYS A 90 23.02 5.49 -0.78
C LYS A 90 22.64 4.47 0.30
N SER A 91 23.30 4.53 1.44
CA SER A 91 22.91 3.69 2.58
C SER A 91 21.52 4.11 3.05
N VAL A 92 20.59 3.16 3.09
CA VAL A 92 19.23 3.36 3.60
C VAL A 92 18.90 2.25 4.56
N HIS A 93 18.07 2.54 5.57
CA HIS A 93 17.58 1.51 6.46
C HIS A 93 16.34 0.87 5.85
N MET A 94 16.44 -0.41 5.52
CA MET A 94 15.32 -1.22 5.07
C MET A 94 14.71 -1.99 6.22
N THR A 95 13.39 -2.09 6.18
CA THR A 95 12.60 -2.94 7.08
C THR A 95 11.89 -4.02 6.26
N VAL A 96 11.70 -5.18 6.86
CA VAL A 96 11.00 -6.31 6.23
C VAL A 96 9.69 -6.60 6.95
N ASN A 97 8.62 -6.73 6.18
CA ASN A 97 7.31 -7.17 6.66
C ASN A 97 6.96 -8.49 5.96
N GLN A 98 6.98 -9.58 6.71
CA GLN A 98 6.57 -10.88 6.21
C GLN A 98 5.04 -10.98 6.23
N SER A 99 4.44 -11.25 5.09
CA SER A 99 2.99 -11.40 4.92
C SER A 99 2.55 -12.85 4.70
N LEU A 100 3.45 -13.71 4.22
CA LEU A 100 3.21 -15.14 4.05
C LEU A 100 4.50 -15.95 4.26
N GLY A 101 4.33 -17.15 4.82
CA GLY A 101 5.37 -18.16 4.96
C GLY A 101 5.49 -18.66 6.38
N ARG A 102 5.79 -19.94 6.54
CA ARG A 102 5.92 -20.62 7.85
C ARG A 102 7.18 -20.25 8.62
N GLY A 103 8.29 -20.07 7.90
CA GLY A 103 9.62 -19.78 8.44
C GLY A 103 9.80 -18.32 8.81
N LYS A 104 11.05 -17.94 9.10
CA LYS A 104 11.42 -16.57 9.45
C LYS A 104 12.07 -15.87 8.27
N VAL A 105 11.64 -14.63 8.00
CA VAL A 105 12.30 -13.72 7.08
C VAL A 105 13.05 -12.64 7.88
N SER A 106 14.34 -12.46 7.63
CA SER A 106 15.18 -11.43 8.26
C SER A 106 16.08 -10.74 7.26
N ILE A 107 16.44 -9.48 7.53
CA ILE A 107 17.49 -8.77 6.79
C ILE A 107 18.82 -9.13 7.43
N GLU A 108 19.70 -9.79 6.68
CA GLU A 108 21.06 -10.13 7.12
C GLU A 108 22.01 -8.97 6.82
N GLU A 109 21.82 -8.28 5.69
CA GLU A 109 22.64 -7.12 5.32
C GLU A 109 21.77 -5.96 4.84
N GLN A 110 22.06 -4.78 5.38
CA GLN A 110 21.50 -3.51 4.92
C GLN A 110 22.28 -2.98 3.70
N PRO A 111 21.63 -2.24 2.79
CA PRO A 111 22.33 -1.61 1.68
C PRO A 111 23.33 -0.58 2.21
N SER A 112 24.60 -0.78 1.90
CA SER A 112 25.70 0.05 2.37
C SER A 112 26.76 0.22 1.28
N ARG A 113 27.64 1.22 1.43
CA ARG A 113 28.73 1.43 0.46
C ARG A 113 29.67 0.22 0.35
N SER A 114 29.88 -0.52 1.45
CA SER A 114 30.77 -1.69 1.49
C SER A 114 30.24 -2.90 0.72
N ASN A 115 28.92 -3.04 0.56
CA ASN A 115 28.31 -4.14 -0.20
C ASN A 115 27.69 -3.68 -1.54
N GLY A 116 28.07 -2.50 -2.04
CA GLY A 116 27.57 -1.97 -3.31
C GLY A 116 26.09 -1.57 -3.28
N TYR A 117 25.57 -1.17 -2.11
CA TYR A 117 24.16 -0.83 -1.87
C TYR A 117 23.22 -2.02 -2.09
N THR A 118 23.62 -3.19 -1.58
CA THR A 118 22.87 -4.43 -1.67
C THR A 118 22.14 -4.72 -0.36
N CYS A 119 20.85 -5.00 -0.43
CA CYS A 119 20.13 -5.58 0.70
C CYS A 119 20.10 -7.10 0.56
N VAL A 120 20.43 -7.85 1.62
CA VAL A 120 20.35 -9.31 1.64
C VAL A 120 19.32 -9.74 2.68
N VAL A 121 18.29 -10.44 2.22
CA VAL A 121 17.22 -11.00 3.03
C VAL A 121 17.39 -12.51 3.10
N ARG A 122 17.39 -13.06 4.31
CA ARG A 122 17.41 -14.50 4.54
C ARG A 122 16.02 -15.00 4.87
N ILE A 123 15.64 -16.09 4.22
CA ILE A 123 14.44 -16.86 4.50
C ILE A 123 14.92 -18.18 5.10
N ALA A 124 14.54 -18.44 6.35
CA ALA A 124 14.93 -19.64 7.07
C ALA A 124 13.69 -20.44 7.51
N ASP A 125 13.47 -21.56 6.84
CA ASP A 125 12.52 -22.60 7.22
C ASP A 125 13.29 -23.81 7.78
N ARG A 126 12.95 -24.21 9.01
CA ARG A 126 13.58 -25.35 9.68
C ARG A 126 12.97 -26.68 9.26
N ARG A 127 11.81 -26.67 8.59
CA ARG A 127 11.12 -27.87 8.14
C ARG A 127 11.49 -28.16 6.68
N SER A 128 11.63 -29.44 6.36
CA SER A 128 11.75 -29.89 4.97
C SER A 128 10.41 -29.74 4.25
N GLY A 129 10.45 -29.53 2.95
CA GLY A 129 9.26 -29.37 2.13
C GLY A 129 8.99 -27.90 1.92
N GLY A 130 9.14 -27.47 0.68
CA GLY A 130 9.07 -26.07 0.33
C GLY A 130 7.70 -25.46 0.57
N ASP A 131 7.73 -24.15 0.79
CA ASP A 131 6.55 -23.34 1.09
C ASP A 131 6.60 -22.03 0.30
N GLN A 132 5.45 -21.40 0.15
CA GLN A 132 5.32 -20.11 -0.50
C GLN A 132 5.58 -19.00 0.50
N TYR A 133 6.51 -18.11 0.17
CA TYR A 133 6.82 -16.94 0.98
C TYR A 133 6.41 -15.66 0.24
N LYS A 134 5.96 -14.68 1.02
CA LYS A 134 5.71 -13.31 0.57
C LYS A 134 6.14 -12.34 1.65
N PHE A 135 6.86 -11.31 1.24
CA PHE A 135 7.24 -10.21 2.14
C PHE A 135 7.38 -8.92 1.35
N THR A 136 7.33 -7.82 2.08
CA THR A 136 7.55 -6.48 1.55
C THR A 136 8.71 -5.83 2.28
N LEU A 137 9.67 -5.32 1.52
CA LEU A 137 10.70 -4.41 2.02
C LEU A 137 10.22 -2.98 1.89
N THR A 138 10.49 -2.14 2.89
CA THR A 138 10.20 -0.70 2.84
C THR A 138 11.35 0.13 3.37
N TRP A 139 11.54 1.32 2.80
CA TRP A 139 12.54 2.30 3.23
C TRP A 139 12.07 3.73 2.93
N ASP A 140 12.66 4.68 3.64
CA ASP A 140 12.53 6.10 3.34
C ASP A 140 13.61 6.52 2.33
N ASN A 141 13.18 7.12 1.22
CA ASN A 141 14.01 7.66 0.15
C ASN A 141 14.38 9.12 0.40
#